data_AF-A0A2E1Q1Z0-F1
#
_entry.id   AF-A0A2E1Q1Z0-F1
#
_cell.length_a   1.000
_cell.length_b   1.000
_cell.length_c   1.000
_cell.angle_alpha   90.00
_cell.angle_beta   90.00
_cell.angle_gamma   90.00
#
_symmetry.space_group_name_H-M   'P 1'
#
loop_
_entity.id
_entity.type
_entity.pdbx_description
1 polymer ?
#
loop_
_entity_poly.entity_id
_entity_poly.type
_entity_poly.pdbx_seq_one_letter_code
_entity_poly.pdbx_strand_id
1 'polypeptide(L)'
;MKKQIALSFKSVTILLIFLSSVVACSGPQAEDLANSTENGSFNDQSSGGGSEEVGVGPENPGEGDDPTPTAPTTPEIRTARWEGVSGGRAWTIFTYQTLKDYTPALFTLAPRDVASFCPNYSNLDEYERRDFWVYLISAMAYFESGFDPSTDYREAFNDSHGNPVISK
;
A
#
# COMPACT_ATOMS: atom_id res chain seq x y z
N MET A 1 60.55 34.65 -18.47
CA MET A 1 60.66 33.37 -17.73
C MET A 1 59.30 32.70 -17.75
N LYS A 2 59.12 31.63 -18.53
CA LYS A 2 57.81 30.93 -18.71
C LYS A 2 57.71 29.82 -17.67
N LYS A 3 56.73 29.89 -16.75
CA LYS A 3 56.42 28.81 -15.80
C LYS A 3 55.52 27.79 -16.51
N GLN A 4 56.03 26.58 -16.71
CA GLN A 4 55.26 25.44 -17.19
C GLN A 4 54.42 24.89 -16.02
N ILE A 5 53.11 24.83 -16.19
CA ILE A 5 52.18 24.20 -15.24
C ILE A 5 52.08 22.73 -15.66
N ALA A 6 52.71 21.84 -14.89
CA ALA A 6 52.56 20.41 -15.06
C ALA A 6 51.22 19.96 -14.43
N LEU A 7 50.19 19.77 -15.26
CA LEU A 7 48.95 19.10 -14.84
C LEU A 7 49.22 17.60 -14.76
N SER A 8 49.00 17.02 -13.58
CA SER A 8 49.13 15.58 -13.31
C SER A 8 47.98 14.81 -13.96
N PHE A 9 48.32 13.76 -14.73
CA PHE A 9 47.39 12.85 -15.43
C PHE A 9 46.32 12.22 -14.52
N LYS A 10 46.56 12.14 -13.21
CA LYS A 10 45.61 11.58 -12.25
C LYS A 10 44.37 12.48 -12.05
N SER A 11 44.49 13.80 -12.20
CA SER A 11 43.36 14.72 -12.01
C SER A 11 42.43 14.81 -13.22
N VAL A 12 42.93 14.58 -14.44
CA VAL A 12 42.09 14.59 -15.67
C VAL A 12 41.20 13.35 -15.75
N THR A 13 41.66 12.22 -15.20
CA THR A 13 40.92 10.96 -15.21
C THR A 13 39.70 10.98 -14.27
N ILE A 14 39.77 11.71 -13.15
CA ILE A 14 38.65 11.83 -12.20
C ILE A 14 37.53 12.73 -12.75
N LEU A 15 37.86 13.75 -13.55
CA LEU A 15 36.87 14.66 -14.13
C LEU A 15 36.05 13.99 -15.26
N LEU A 16 36.61 13.01 -15.96
CA LEU A 16 35.93 12.32 -17.07
C LEU A 16 34.98 11.21 -16.61
N ILE A 17 35.13 10.67 -15.39
CA ILE A 17 34.25 9.61 -14.86
C ILE A 17 32.91 10.17 -14.35
N PHE A 18 32.88 11.44 -13.92
CA PHE A 18 31.64 12.07 -13.44
C PHE A 18 30.69 12.57 -14.56
N LEU A 19 31.11 12.56 -15.82
CA LEU A 19 30.30 13.10 -16.93
C LEU A 19 29.54 12.03 -17.74
N SER A 20 29.62 10.75 -17.37
CA SER A 20 29.04 9.64 -18.18
C SER A 20 27.85 8.90 -17.55
N SER A 21 27.32 9.32 -16.41
CA SER A 21 26.19 8.61 -15.74
C SER A 21 24.82 9.26 -15.95
N VAL A 22 24.61 9.94 -17.07
CA VAL A 22 23.27 10.24 -17.60
C VAL A 22 22.98 9.26 -18.73
N VAL A 23 22.63 8.03 -18.35
CA VAL A 23 22.01 7.05 -19.24
C VAL A 23 20.53 6.98 -18.85
N ALA A 24 19.71 7.41 -19.82
CA ALA A 24 18.27 7.41 -19.77
C ALA A 24 17.70 5.99 -19.63
N CYS A 25 16.69 5.82 -18.78
CA CYS A 25 15.68 4.79 -18.98
C CYS A 25 14.42 5.48 -19.50
N SER A 26 14.21 5.41 -20.82
CA SER A 26 12.94 5.71 -21.48
C SER A 26 12.63 4.57 -22.44
N GLY A 27 11.60 3.78 -22.12
CA GLY A 27 10.81 2.92 -23.03
C GLY A 27 11.46 1.62 -23.50
N PRO A 28 10.68 0.55 -23.79
CA PRO A 28 9.47 0.63 -24.62
C PRO A 28 8.18 0.06 -24.02
N GLN A 29 7.06 0.54 -24.56
CA GLN A 29 5.70 0.02 -24.38
C GLN A 29 5.44 -1.22 -25.26
N ALA A 30 4.56 -2.09 -24.75
CA ALA A 30 3.54 -2.91 -25.45
C ALA A 30 4.10 -4.10 -26.31
N GLU A 31 3.56 -5.32 -26.40
CA GLU A 31 2.20 -5.88 -26.27
C GLU A 31 2.24 -7.39 -25.95
N ASP A 32 1.11 -7.92 -25.47
CA ASP A 32 0.64 -9.31 -25.53
C ASP A 32 1.34 -10.44 -24.76
N LEU A 33 0.75 -10.81 -23.61
CA LEU A 33 0.13 -12.13 -23.45
C LEU A 33 -1.17 -12.01 -22.66
N ALA A 34 -2.27 -11.95 -23.39
CA ALA A 34 -3.61 -12.24 -22.89
C ALA A 34 -3.74 -13.72 -22.52
N ASN A 35 -4.57 -13.99 -21.50
CA ASN A 35 -5.48 -15.14 -21.36
C ASN A 35 -5.35 -15.89 -20.02
N SER A 36 -6.09 -15.43 -19.02
CA SER A 36 -6.79 -16.33 -18.09
C SER A 36 -8.02 -15.59 -17.54
N THR A 37 -9.09 -15.62 -18.33
CA THR A 37 -10.44 -15.37 -17.87
C THR A 37 -10.87 -16.55 -17.01
N GLU A 38 -10.89 -16.39 -15.69
CA GLU A 38 -11.71 -17.26 -14.83
C GLU A 38 -13.02 -16.52 -14.53
N ASN A 39 -14.06 -16.97 -15.23
CA ASN A 39 -15.45 -16.61 -15.01
C ASN A 39 -15.92 -17.19 -13.67
N GLY A 40 -15.84 -16.39 -12.62
CA GLY A 40 -16.58 -16.61 -11.38
C GLY A 40 -17.98 -16.00 -11.45
N SER A 41 -18.90 -16.68 -12.13
CA SER A 41 -20.33 -16.34 -12.16
C SER A 41 -20.95 -16.63 -10.79
N PHE A 42 -21.08 -15.61 -9.93
CA PHE A 42 -21.95 -15.69 -8.76
C PHE A 42 -23.31 -15.08 -9.10
N ASN A 43 -24.17 -15.92 -9.67
CA ASN A 43 -25.62 -15.72 -9.68
C ASN A 43 -26.14 -16.17 -8.32
N ASP A 44 -26.81 -15.29 -7.59
CA ASP A 44 -27.86 -15.75 -6.68
C ASP A 44 -29.17 -15.05 -7.05
N GLN A 45 -30.10 -15.87 -7.49
CA GLN A 45 -31.44 -15.48 -7.92
C GLN A 45 -32.30 -15.32 -6.69
N SER A 46 -32.72 -14.08 -6.43
CA SER A 46 -33.96 -13.84 -5.70
C SER A 46 -35.13 -14.37 -6.54
N SER A 47 -35.90 -15.29 -5.97
CA SER A 47 -37.17 -15.76 -6.51
C SER A 47 -38.21 -15.79 -5.40
N GLY A 48 -39.23 -14.96 -5.54
CA GLY A 48 -40.45 -14.95 -4.73
C GLY A 48 -41.47 -14.06 -5.42
N GLY A 49 -42.25 -14.65 -6.33
CA GLY A 49 -43.25 -13.96 -7.15
C GLY A 49 -44.54 -13.63 -6.41
N GLY A 50 -45.38 -12.84 -7.08
CA GLY A 50 -46.75 -12.54 -6.67
C GLY A 50 -47.27 -11.31 -7.40
N SER A 51 -47.85 -11.51 -8.57
CA SER A 51 -48.58 -10.52 -9.36
C SER A 51 -49.97 -10.26 -8.80
N GLU A 52 -50.34 -9.00 -8.59
CA GLU A 52 -51.74 -8.54 -8.63
C GLU A 52 -51.79 -7.07 -9.06
N GLU A 53 -52.71 -6.78 -9.98
CA GLU A 53 -52.89 -5.53 -10.71
C GLU A 53 -53.68 -4.45 -9.94
N VAL A 54 -53.66 -3.24 -10.54
CA VAL A 54 -54.73 -2.23 -10.62
C VAL A 54 -54.49 -0.94 -9.82
N GLY A 55 -54.31 0.16 -10.57
CA GLY A 55 -54.56 1.52 -10.08
C GLY A 55 -53.80 2.62 -10.83
N VAL A 56 -54.26 2.99 -12.04
CA VAL A 56 -53.82 4.24 -12.70
C VAL A 56 -54.48 5.41 -11.96
N GLY A 57 -53.72 6.04 -11.06
CA GLY A 57 -54.04 7.33 -10.43
C GLY A 57 -53.30 8.48 -11.13
N PRO A 58 -53.78 9.73 -10.99
CA PRO A 58 -53.41 10.83 -11.87
C PRO A 58 -51.94 11.21 -11.71
N GLU A 59 -51.29 11.47 -12.85
CA GLU A 59 -49.98 12.10 -12.95
C GLU A 59 -49.95 13.41 -12.16
N ASN A 60 -49.13 13.45 -11.11
CA ASN A 60 -48.85 14.66 -10.36
C ASN A 60 -47.53 15.24 -10.89
N PRO A 61 -47.53 16.43 -11.51
CA PRO A 61 -46.32 17.04 -12.01
C PRO A 61 -45.58 17.76 -10.88
N GLY A 62 -44.39 17.26 -10.54
CA GLY A 62 -43.38 18.02 -9.79
C GLY A 62 -43.13 17.52 -8.35
N GLU A 63 -42.53 16.34 -8.22
CA GLU A 63 -41.68 16.04 -7.06
C GLU A 63 -40.24 16.22 -7.58
N GLY A 64 -39.54 17.25 -7.12
CA GLY A 64 -38.15 17.47 -7.48
C GLY A 64 -37.30 16.28 -7.04
N ASP A 65 -36.35 15.87 -7.87
CA ASP A 65 -35.30 14.90 -7.53
C ASP A 65 -34.47 15.44 -6.35
N ASP A 66 -34.94 15.26 -5.12
CA ASP A 66 -34.16 15.44 -3.92
C ASP A 66 -33.06 14.37 -3.92
N PRO A 67 -31.76 14.73 -3.98
CA PRO A 67 -30.72 13.72 -3.97
C PRO A 67 -30.80 12.98 -2.63
N THR A 68 -31.30 11.75 -2.69
CA THR A 68 -31.33 10.82 -1.57
C THR A 68 -29.97 10.85 -0.87
N PRO A 69 -29.90 11.08 0.46
CA PRO A 69 -28.64 11.08 1.19
C PRO A 69 -27.90 9.77 0.92
N THR A 70 -26.80 9.85 0.17
CA THR A 70 -25.95 8.70 -0.10
C THR A 70 -25.45 8.20 1.24
N ALA A 71 -25.82 6.98 1.63
CA ALA A 71 -25.36 6.35 2.85
C ALA A 71 -23.82 6.42 2.92
N PRO A 72 -23.22 6.63 4.11
CA PRO A 72 -21.78 6.74 4.22
C PRO A 72 -21.12 5.47 3.66
N THR A 73 -20.29 5.64 2.63
CA THR A 73 -19.52 4.55 2.04
C THR A 73 -18.52 4.06 3.07
N THR A 74 -18.65 2.79 3.48
CA THR A 74 -17.63 2.13 4.32
C THR A 74 -16.27 2.24 3.62
N PRO A 75 -15.22 2.75 4.28
CA PRO A 75 -13.89 2.82 3.68
C PRO A 75 -13.41 1.44 3.26
N GLU A 76 -12.99 1.30 2.01
CA GLU A 76 -12.41 0.07 1.49
C GLU A 76 -11.00 -0.13 2.08
N ILE A 77 -10.75 -1.28 2.72
CA ILE A 77 -9.42 -1.63 3.26
C ILE A 77 -8.57 -2.24 2.14
N ARG A 78 -7.48 -1.56 1.79
CA ARG A 78 -6.57 -2.01 0.72
C ARG A 78 -5.79 -3.27 1.10
N THR A 79 -5.37 -4.01 0.07
CA THR A 79 -4.63 -5.26 0.19
C THR A 79 -3.21 -5.03 0.74
N ALA A 80 -2.84 -5.79 1.78
CA ALA A 80 -1.48 -5.81 2.33
C ALA A 80 -0.59 -6.85 1.62
N ARG A 81 0.73 -6.71 1.73
CA ARG A 81 1.69 -7.57 1.02
C ARG A 81 1.60 -9.06 1.41
N TRP A 82 1.25 -9.35 2.66
CA TRP A 82 1.12 -10.72 3.17
C TRP A 82 -0.17 -11.41 2.71
N GLU A 83 -1.09 -10.76 1.98
CA GLU A 83 -2.40 -11.37 1.68
C GLU A 83 -2.33 -12.63 0.82
N GLY A 84 -1.19 -12.90 0.17
CA GLY A 84 -0.94 -14.15 -0.53
C GLY A 84 -0.72 -15.38 0.37
N VAL A 85 -0.54 -15.21 1.69
CA VAL A 85 -0.37 -16.34 2.63
C VAL A 85 -1.68 -16.73 3.31
N SER A 86 -1.73 -17.96 3.84
CA SER A 86 -2.90 -18.43 4.59
C SER A 86 -3.20 -17.51 5.77
N GLY A 87 -4.40 -16.93 5.80
CA GLY A 87 -4.83 -15.99 6.85
C GLY A 87 -4.40 -14.54 6.63
N GLY A 88 -3.68 -14.21 5.54
CA GLY A 88 -3.16 -12.87 5.31
C GLY A 88 -4.23 -11.77 5.31
N ARG A 89 -5.42 -12.01 4.72
CA ARG A 89 -6.53 -11.04 4.79
C ARG A 89 -6.99 -10.77 6.23
N ALA A 90 -6.99 -11.79 7.08
CA ALA A 90 -7.33 -11.62 8.50
C ALA A 90 -6.29 -10.76 9.21
N TRP A 91 -5.00 -10.92 8.89
CA TRP A 91 -3.93 -10.05 9.40
C TRP A 91 -4.09 -8.60 8.95
N THR A 92 -4.51 -8.36 7.70
CA THR A 92 -4.82 -7.00 7.21
C THR A 92 -5.91 -6.34 8.04
N ILE A 93 -7.05 -7.03 8.19
CA ILE A 93 -8.21 -6.51 8.94
C ILE A 93 -7.84 -6.28 10.40
N PHE A 94 -7.16 -7.25 11.03
CA PHE A 94 -6.73 -7.15 12.41
C PHE A 94 -5.77 -5.98 12.63
N THR A 95 -4.76 -5.83 11.76
CA THR A 95 -3.78 -4.74 11.86
C THR A 95 -4.46 -3.39 11.64
N TYR A 96 -5.34 -3.28 10.65
CA TYR A 96 -6.10 -2.06 10.37
C TYR A 96 -6.96 -1.65 11.57
N GLN A 97 -7.68 -2.58 12.19
CA GLN A 97 -8.47 -2.28 13.40
C GLN A 97 -7.59 -1.93 14.60
N THR A 98 -6.50 -2.67 14.80
CA THR A 98 -5.56 -2.44 15.90
C THR A 98 -4.92 -1.06 15.80
N LEU A 99 -4.49 -0.64 14.61
CA LEU A 99 -3.91 0.69 14.42
C LEU A 99 -4.93 1.79 14.75
N LYS A 100 -6.20 1.60 14.38
CA LYS A 100 -7.29 2.52 14.72
C LYS A 100 -7.45 2.67 16.23
N ASP A 101 -7.49 1.54 16.95
CA ASP A 101 -7.90 1.52 18.35
C ASP A 101 -6.75 1.84 19.31
N TYR A 102 -5.51 1.50 18.96
CA TYR A 102 -4.35 1.63 19.86
C TYR A 102 -3.33 2.69 19.44
N THR A 103 -3.30 3.11 18.17
CA THR A 103 -2.30 4.08 17.68
C THR A 103 -2.91 5.25 16.90
N PRO A 104 -3.99 5.91 17.37
CA PRO A 104 -4.64 6.98 16.61
C PRO A 104 -3.72 8.16 16.30
N ALA A 105 -2.73 8.43 17.17
CA ALA A 105 -1.72 9.47 16.94
C ALA A 105 -0.96 9.27 15.62
N LEU A 106 -0.75 8.02 15.20
CA LEU A 106 0.03 7.65 14.02
C LEU A 106 -0.56 8.22 12.72
N PHE A 107 -1.86 8.51 12.68
CA PHE A 107 -2.53 9.08 11.51
C PHE A 107 -2.47 10.61 11.46
N THR A 108 -2.23 11.25 12.61
CA THR A 108 -2.08 12.71 12.71
C THR A 108 -0.63 13.17 12.54
N LEU A 109 0.32 12.25 12.65
CA LEU A 109 1.73 12.51 12.44
C LEU A 109 2.05 12.58 10.94
N ALA A 110 2.97 13.47 10.58
CA ALA A 110 3.64 13.48 9.28
C ALA A 110 5.14 13.33 9.51
N PRO A 111 5.69 12.10 9.45
CA PRO A 111 7.11 11.87 9.63
C PRO A 111 7.93 12.68 8.61
N ARG A 112 9.09 13.19 9.03
CA ARG A 112 9.94 14.08 8.21
C ARG A 112 10.30 13.48 6.84
N ASP A 113 10.49 12.17 6.79
CA ASP A 113 10.93 11.41 5.63
C ASP A 113 9.80 10.65 4.92
N VAL A 114 8.54 10.82 5.35
CA VAL A 114 7.40 10.06 4.82
C VAL A 114 7.23 10.23 3.31
N ALA A 115 7.62 11.39 2.75
CA ALA A 115 7.57 11.65 1.32
C ALA A 115 8.50 10.72 0.51
N SER A 116 9.54 10.16 1.13
CA SER A 116 10.43 9.17 0.49
C SER A 116 9.75 7.81 0.31
N PHE A 117 8.73 7.52 1.12
CA PHE A 117 7.95 6.28 1.09
C PHE A 117 6.61 6.47 0.37
N CYS A 118 5.96 7.60 0.61
CA CYS A 118 4.69 8.00 0.01
C CYS A 118 4.70 9.52 -0.23
N PRO A 119 5.06 9.99 -1.45
CA PRO A 119 5.11 11.42 -1.77
C PRO A 119 3.80 12.17 -1.51
N ASN A 120 2.65 11.48 -1.62
CA ASN A 120 1.33 12.06 -1.42
C ASN A 120 0.81 11.98 0.04
N TYR A 121 1.63 11.51 1.00
CA TYR A 121 1.17 11.19 2.36
C TYR A 121 0.45 12.35 3.07
N SER A 122 0.90 13.59 2.86
CA SER A 122 0.29 14.77 3.49
C SER A 122 -1.16 15.01 3.07
N ASN A 123 -1.55 14.53 1.89
CA ASN A 123 -2.88 14.73 1.32
C ASN A 123 -3.82 13.55 1.62
N LEU A 124 -3.30 12.47 2.21
CA LEU A 124 -4.09 11.31 2.56
C LEU A 124 -5.00 11.61 3.75
N ASP A 125 -6.24 11.11 3.69
CA ASP A 125 -7.14 11.10 4.83
C ASP A 125 -6.71 10.06 5.89
N GLU A 126 -7.44 9.98 7.01
CA GLU A 126 -7.10 9.05 8.10
C GLU A 126 -7.15 7.57 7.67
N TYR A 127 -8.12 7.19 6.83
CA TYR A 127 -8.29 5.82 6.36
C TYR A 127 -7.16 5.43 5.41
N GLU A 128 -6.80 6.33 4.51
CA GLU A 128 -5.70 6.13 3.56
C GLU A 128 -4.33 6.10 4.26
N ARG A 129 -4.14 6.90 5.32
CA ARG A 129 -2.93 6.82 6.16
C ARG A 129 -2.87 5.50 6.90
N ARG A 130 -4.01 4.94 7.30
CA ARG A 130 -4.06 3.63 7.94
C ARG A 130 -3.67 2.53 6.96
N ASP A 131 -4.17 2.57 5.73
CA ASP A 131 -3.72 1.66 4.66
C ASP A 131 -2.21 1.73 4.45
N PHE A 132 -1.64 2.94 4.40
CA PHE A 132 -0.19 3.13 4.29
C PHE A 132 0.57 2.39 5.40
N TRP A 133 0.14 2.54 6.65
CA TRP A 133 0.81 1.90 7.79
C TRP A 133 0.66 0.38 7.77
N VAL A 134 -0.53 -0.14 7.43
CA VAL A 134 -0.74 -1.59 7.23
C VAL A 134 0.20 -2.11 6.14
N TYR A 135 0.30 -1.41 5.01
CA TYR A 135 1.19 -1.82 3.93
C TYR A 135 2.65 -1.79 4.35
N LEU A 136 3.12 -0.73 5.01
CA LEU A 136 4.49 -0.60 5.48
C LEU A 136 4.87 -1.74 6.45
N ILE A 137 4.01 -2.02 7.44
CA ILE A 137 4.20 -3.14 8.38
C ILE A 137 4.27 -4.46 7.63
N SER A 138 3.39 -4.68 6.66
CA SER A 138 3.42 -5.89 5.84
C SER A 138 4.68 -6.00 4.97
N ALA A 139 5.22 -4.87 4.49
CA ALA A 139 6.47 -4.89 3.74
C ALA A 139 7.65 -5.25 4.63
N MET A 140 7.69 -4.76 5.87
CA MET A 140 8.72 -5.10 6.85
C MET A 140 8.66 -6.58 7.23
N ALA A 141 7.46 -7.12 7.51
CA ALA A 141 7.28 -8.52 7.89
C ALA A 141 7.85 -9.51 6.87
N TYR A 142 7.86 -9.16 5.57
CA TYR A 142 8.50 -9.98 4.54
C TYR A 142 10.02 -10.11 4.77
N PHE A 143 10.70 -9.03 5.13
CA PHE A 143 12.15 -9.03 5.34
C PHE A 143 12.55 -9.59 6.70
N GLU A 144 11.70 -9.44 7.72
CA GLU A 144 11.97 -9.95 9.07
C GLU A 144 11.71 -11.46 9.19
N SER A 145 10.67 -12.00 8.54
CA SER A 145 10.29 -13.41 8.72
C SER A 145 9.82 -14.13 7.45
N GLY A 146 9.82 -13.47 6.28
CA GLY A 146 9.25 -14.06 5.06
C GLY A 146 7.75 -14.37 5.17
N PHE A 147 7.04 -13.71 6.11
CA PHE A 147 5.66 -14.00 6.52
C PHE A 147 5.46 -15.32 7.29
N ASP A 148 6.54 -15.95 7.75
CA ASP A 148 6.44 -17.15 8.58
C ASP A 148 6.34 -16.77 10.08
N PRO A 149 5.17 -16.96 10.72
CA PRO A 149 4.97 -16.61 12.13
C PRO A 149 5.66 -17.58 13.11
N SER A 150 6.32 -18.64 12.61
CA SER A 150 7.10 -19.58 13.42
C SER A 150 8.61 -19.30 13.42
N THR A 151 9.04 -18.26 12.69
CA THR A 151 10.45 -17.86 12.63
C THR A 151 10.94 -17.40 13.99
N ASP A 152 12.10 -17.90 14.42
CA ASP A 152 12.86 -17.34 15.53
C ASP A 152 14.30 -17.01 15.11
N TYR A 153 14.90 -16.03 15.79
CA TYR A 153 16.28 -15.63 15.54
C TYR A 153 17.04 -15.42 16.85
N ARG A 154 18.16 -16.13 17.00
CA ARG A 154 19.06 -15.95 18.14
C ARG A 154 20.01 -14.79 17.87
N GLU A 155 19.82 -13.72 18.62
CA GLU A 155 20.65 -12.53 18.52
C GLU A 155 22.10 -12.76 18.92
N ALA A 156 22.98 -11.89 18.43
CA ALA A 156 24.41 -11.93 18.74
C ALA A 156 24.74 -11.42 20.16
N PHE A 157 23.75 -10.89 20.87
CA PHE A 157 23.91 -10.29 22.19
C PHE A 157 23.03 -10.98 23.24
N ASN A 158 23.40 -10.79 24.51
CA ASN A 158 22.70 -11.35 25.66
C ASN A 158 21.86 -10.28 26.35
N ASP A 159 20.84 -10.72 27.11
CA ASP A 159 20.04 -9.88 27.99
C ASP A 159 20.81 -9.45 29.25
N SER A 160 20.17 -8.68 30.13
CA SER A 160 20.77 -8.23 31.39
C SER A 160 21.11 -9.35 32.38
N HIS A 161 20.60 -10.56 32.16
CA HIS A 161 20.85 -11.75 32.96
C HIS A 161 21.88 -12.68 32.32
N GLY A 162 22.42 -12.32 31.14
CA GLY A 162 23.40 -13.10 30.40
C GLY A 162 22.81 -14.21 29.51
N ASN A 163 21.49 -14.28 29.35
CA ASN A 163 20.86 -15.24 28.44
C ASN A 163 20.85 -14.72 27.00
N PRO A 164 20.95 -15.57 25.98
CA PRO A 164 20.81 -15.14 24.59
C PRO A 164 19.42 -14.52 24.34
N VAL A 165 19.37 -13.39 23.65
CA VAL A 165 18.10 -12.81 23.20
C VAL A 165 17.58 -13.58 22.00
N ILE A 166 16.30 -13.96 22.04
CA ILE A 166 15.60 -14.65 20.95
C ILE A 166 14.49 -13.73 20.44
N SER A 167 14.62 -13.30 19.20
CA SER A 167 13.60 -12.58 18.45
C SER A 167 12.58 -13.57 17.89
N LYS A 168 11.30 -13.21 17.95
CA LYS A 168 10.14 -13.98 17.49
C LYS A 168 9.21 -13.09 16.69
#